data_AF-A0A2S6BYG6-F1
#
_entry.id   AF-A0A2S6BYG6-F1
#
_cell.length_a   1.000
_cell.length_b   1.000
_cell.length_c   1.000
_cell.angle_alpha   90.00
_cell.angle_beta   90.00
_cell.angle_gamma   90.00
#
_symmetry.space_group_name_H-M   'P 1'
#
loop_
_entity.id
_entity.type
_entity.pdbx_description
1 polymer ?
#
loop_
_entity_poly.entity_id
_entity_poly.type
_entity_poly.pdbx_seq_one_letter_code
_entity_poly.pdbx_strand_id
1 'polypeptide(L)'
;MATKRDSMEPTALDVKNQSIFVQIHETRLPCETAADWQTQQQTTSWATEDELKILMDASFRAVTGSDFEKHRNAAQCFSARLSSPEATSIFLDEVVNLHRGQGLDLYWRDSSICPSQEQYLEMVKNKTGGLFRLLSRLMLAEASVSSAIDAEDTLIRFFNITSMVFQVLDDYKNLCSSSYTATKGFAEDLTEGKFSFPVICALNANKEHALGSVVRNVLKTRTSNDAVKLGTIRTIETMGGFDRTREVLKSLLDVAHALLGDLELHEGSQQCCHVFRQMLLKLHVFDQ
;
A
#
# COMPACT_ATOMS: atom_id res chain seq x y z
N MET A 1 -36.27 -36.58 -47.32
CA MET A 1 -35.23 -35.54 -47.15
C MET A 1 -35.25 -35.09 -45.69
N ALA A 2 -34.35 -35.62 -44.88
CA ALA A 2 -34.10 -35.13 -43.52
C ALA A 2 -32.59 -35.31 -43.28
N THR A 3 -31.89 -34.19 -43.19
CA THR A 3 -30.44 -34.08 -43.12
C THR A 3 -29.93 -34.33 -41.71
N LYS A 4 -28.79 -35.02 -41.62
CA LYS A 4 -28.01 -35.31 -40.40
C LYS A 4 -27.70 -34.02 -39.63
N ARG A 5 -27.89 -34.04 -38.31
CA ARG A 5 -27.23 -33.11 -37.37
C ARG A 5 -25.85 -33.65 -37.06
N ASP A 6 -24.82 -33.01 -37.59
CA ASP A 6 -23.45 -33.15 -37.11
C ASP A 6 -23.30 -32.38 -35.79
N SER A 7 -22.78 -33.08 -34.79
CA SER A 7 -22.29 -32.52 -33.53
C SER A 7 -20.98 -31.77 -33.78
N MET A 8 -21.01 -30.44 -33.73
CA MET A 8 -19.80 -29.62 -33.64
C MET A 8 -19.38 -29.48 -32.18
N GLU A 9 -18.17 -29.95 -31.87
CA GLU A 9 -17.41 -29.59 -30.68
C GLU A 9 -17.19 -28.06 -30.64
N PRO A 10 -17.14 -27.42 -29.45
CA PRO A 10 -16.85 -26.00 -29.36
C PRO A 10 -15.38 -25.75 -29.72
N THR A 11 -15.18 -25.07 -30.84
CA THR A 11 -13.88 -24.59 -31.34
C THR A 11 -13.25 -23.56 -30.41
N ALA A 12 -11.93 -23.65 -30.29
CA ALA A 12 -11.02 -22.91 -29.41
C ALA A 12 -10.99 -21.37 -29.61
N LEU A 13 -12.08 -20.69 -29.27
CA LEU A 13 -12.21 -19.24 -29.44
C LEU A 13 -12.89 -18.58 -28.23
N ASP A 14 -12.29 -18.67 -27.03
CA ASP A 14 -12.73 -17.82 -25.90
C ASP A 14 -11.68 -17.54 -24.80
N VAL A 15 -10.41 -17.93 -24.97
CA VAL A 15 -9.37 -17.73 -23.94
C VAL A 15 -8.70 -16.34 -24.01
N LYS A 16 -8.95 -15.56 -25.07
CA LYS A 16 -8.25 -14.29 -25.32
C LYS A 16 -8.90 -13.04 -24.70
N ASN A 17 -10.07 -13.16 -24.07
CA ASN A 17 -10.84 -12.02 -23.52
C ASN A 17 -11.18 -12.17 -22.03
N GLN A 18 -10.46 -13.00 -21.27
CA GLN A 18 -10.65 -13.06 -19.83
C GLN A 18 -9.99 -11.85 -19.14
N SER A 19 -10.74 -11.28 -18.18
CA SER A 19 -10.32 -10.22 -17.24
C SER A 19 -8.92 -10.47 -16.70
N ILE A 20 -8.11 -9.40 -16.53
CA ILE A 20 -6.73 -9.51 -16.05
C ILE A 20 -6.67 -10.19 -14.68
N PHE A 21 -7.68 -9.96 -13.84
CA PHE A 21 -7.82 -10.60 -12.53
C PHE A 21 -8.22 -12.06 -12.61
N VAL A 22 -9.01 -12.47 -13.62
CA VAL A 22 -9.33 -13.88 -13.87
C VAL A 22 -8.08 -14.64 -14.33
N GLN A 23 -7.26 -14.03 -15.19
CA GLN A 23 -6.01 -14.65 -15.64
C GLN A 23 -4.92 -14.64 -14.56
N ILE A 24 -4.84 -13.63 -13.70
CA ILE A 24 -4.04 -13.65 -12.46
C ILE A 24 -4.48 -14.80 -11.53
N HIS A 25 -5.76 -15.17 -11.55
CA HIS A 25 -6.31 -16.27 -10.77
C HIS A 25 -6.08 -17.66 -11.42
N GLU A 26 -5.79 -17.71 -12.72
CA GLU A 26 -5.68 -18.92 -13.55
C GLU A 26 -4.24 -19.25 -13.99
N THR A 27 -3.25 -18.38 -13.77
CA THR A 27 -1.83 -18.63 -14.11
C THR A 27 -1.24 -19.75 -13.24
N ARG A 28 -1.28 -20.97 -13.76
CA ARG A 28 -0.55 -22.13 -13.23
C ARG A 28 0.93 -22.06 -13.61
N LEU A 29 1.81 -22.19 -12.61
CA LEU A 29 3.15 -22.72 -12.83
C LEU A 29 3.03 -24.19 -13.33
N PRO A 30 3.87 -24.64 -14.26
CA PRO A 30 3.82 -26.03 -14.72
C PRO A 30 4.26 -26.96 -13.59
N CYS A 31 3.32 -27.69 -13.01
CA CYS A 31 3.60 -28.86 -12.18
C CYS A 31 2.80 -30.06 -12.69
N GLU A 32 3.44 -31.22 -12.63
CA GLU A 32 3.25 -32.38 -13.51
C GLU A 32 2.01 -33.24 -13.18
N THR A 33 1.43 -33.80 -14.25
CA THR A 33 0.51 -34.96 -14.35
C THR A 33 -0.96 -34.84 -13.90
N ALA A 34 -1.83 -35.47 -14.72
CA ALA A 34 -3.28 -35.33 -14.74
C ALA A 34 -4.06 -36.06 -13.61
N ALA A 35 -3.40 -36.52 -12.55
CA ALA A 35 -4.05 -37.28 -11.47
C ALA A 35 -4.56 -36.41 -10.30
N ASP A 36 -4.13 -35.14 -10.21
CA ASP A 36 -4.46 -34.26 -9.07
C ASP A 36 -5.77 -33.46 -9.24
N TRP A 37 -6.45 -33.59 -10.37
CA TRP A 37 -7.61 -32.76 -10.73
C TRP A 37 -8.84 -32.94 -9.85
N GLN A 38 -9.01 -34.09 -9.16
CA GLN A 38 -10.19 -34.32 -8.31
C GLN A 38 -9.98 -33.92 -6.84
N THR A 39 -8.75 -33.60 -6.42
CA THR A 39 -8.45 -33.22 -5.03
C THR A 39 -8.34 -31.70 -4.84
N GLN A 40 -8.32 -30.92 -5.93
CA GLN A 40 -8.06 -29.48 -5.92
C GLN A 40 -9.30 -28.57 -6.09
N GLN A 41 -10.50 -29.02 -5.70
CA GLN A 41 -11.67 -28.11 -5.63
C GLN A 41 -11.71 -27.26 -4.34
N GLN A 42 -10.69 -27.29 -3.47
CA GLN A 42 -10.72 -26.58 -2.18
C GLN A 42 -9.65 -25.52 -1.95
N THR A 43 -8.70 -25.27 -2.85
CA THR A 43 -7.66 -24.24 -2.60
C THR A 43 -7.18 -23.57 -3.88
N THR A 44 -7.94 -22.58 -4.37
CA THR A 44 -7.39 -21.53 -5.25
C THR A 44 -7.43 -20.22 -4.48
N SER A 45 -6.54 -20.12 -3.49
CA SER A 45 -6.18 -18.84 -2.86
C SER A 45 -4.91 -18.38 -3.54
N TRP A 46 -5.02 -17.36 -4.40
CA TRP A 46 -3.89 -16.49 -4.70
C TRP A 46 -3.24 -16.08 -3.37
N ALA A 47 -1.91 -15.99 -3.39
CA ALA A 47 -1.01 -15.74 -2.26
C ALA A 47 -1.68 -15.85 -0.88
N THR A 48 -1.48 -16.99 -0.21
CA THR A 48 -1.94 -17.14 1.18
C THR A 48 -1.56 -15.89 1.98
N GLU A 49 -2.36 -15.52 2.99
CA GLU A 49 -2.06 -14.35 3.83
C GLU A 49 -0.58 -14.34 4.29
N ASP A 50 0.02 -15.53 4.42
CA ASP A 50 1.42 -15.79 4.72
C ASP A 50 2.40 -15.42 3.59
N GLU A 51 2.07 -15.61 2.31
CA GLU A 51 2.93 -15.21 1.17
C GLU A 51 2.96 -13.70 0.98
N LEU A 52 1.82 -13.02 1.12
CA LEU A 52 1.78 -11.54 1.15
C LEU A 52 2.48 -10.98 2.38
N LYS A 53 2.34 -11.63 3.54
CA LYS A 53 3.13 -11.30 4.73
C LYS A 53 4.61 -11.51 4.48
N ILE A 54 5.05 -12.61 3.84
CA ILE A 54 6.46 -12.85 3.51
C ILE A 54 6.99 -11.79 2.56
N LEU A 55 6.21 -11.38 1.54
CA LEU A 55 6.61 -10.35 0.58
C LEU A 55 6.66 -8.96 1.23
N MET A 56 5.67 -8.61 2.04
CA MET A 56 5.66 -7.39 2.83
C MET A 56 6.77 -7.38 3.87
N ASP A 57 7.05 -8.50 4.53
CA ASP A 57 8.05 -8.67 5.58
C ASP A 57 9.47 -8.74 5.01
N ALA A 58 9.67 -9.34 3.83
CA ALA A 58 10.92 -9.26 3.07
C ALA A 58 11.19 -7.84 2.58
N SER A 59 10.15 -7.15 2.08
CA SER A 59 10.26 -5.75 1.66
C SER A 59 10.47 -4.82 2.86
N PHE A 60 9.81 -5.06 3.98
CA PHE A 60 9.94 -4.30 5.22
C PHE A 60 11.29 -4.55 5.90
N ARG A 61 11.80 -5.79 5.91
CA ARG A 61 13.18 -6.11 6.30
C ARG A 61 14.20 -5.49 5.36
N ALA A 62 13.88 -5.38 4.08
CA ALA A 62 14.71 -4.67 3.12
C ALA A 62 14.72 -3.14 3.31
N VAL A 63 13.72 -2.59 4.00
CA VAL A 63 13.63 -1.16 4.37
C VAL A 63 14.34 -0.88 5.68
N THR A 64 14.35 -1.83 6.60
CA THR A 64 14.85 -1.65 7.97
C THR A 64 16.29 -2.15 8.17
N GLY A 65 16.82 -2.96 7.24
CA GLY A 65 18.22 -3.39 7.23
C GLY A 65 19.14 -2.38 6.54
N SER A 66 20.31 -2.10 7.11
CA SER A 66 21.29 -1.13 6.60
C SER A 66 22.18 -1.64 5.45
N ASP A 67 21.82 -2.73 4.77
CA ASP A 67 22.77 -3.51 3.95
C ASP A 67 22.30 -3.68 2.49
N PHE A 68 22.68 -2.72 1.64
CA PHE A 68 22.37 -2.68 0.20
C PHE A 68 22.74 -3.97 -0.55
N GLU A 69 23.81 -4.66 -0.13
CA GLU A 69 24.26 -5.92 -0.72
C GLU A 69 23.23 -7.04 -0.51
N LYS A 70 22.62 -7.10 0.69
CA LYS A 70 21.55 -8.06 1.01
C LYS A 70 20.28 -7.78 0.21
N HIS A 71 19.95 -6.51 -0.01
CA HIS A 71 18.79 -6.13 -0.84
C HIS A 71 18.98 -6.56 -2.30
N ARG A 72 20.17 -6.36 -2.86
CA ARG A 72 20.49 -6.82 -4.22
C ARG A 72 20.39 -8.34 -4.35
N ASN A 73 20.90 -9.08 -3.38
CA ASN A 73 20.85 -10.55 -3.41
C ASN A 73 19.42 -11.08 -3.26
N ALA A 74 18.60 -10.47 -2.40
CA ALA A 74 17.18 -10.77 -2.29
C ALA A 74 16.43 -10.46 -3.59
N ALA A 75 16.72 -9.32 -4.22
CA ALA A 75 16.18 -8.93 -5.52
C ALA A 75 16.49 -9.96 -6.60
N GLN A 76 17.75 -10.40 -6.69
CA GLN A 76 18.19 -11.39 -7.67
C GLN A 76 17.60 -12.77 -7.41
N CYS A 77 17.51 -13.21 -6.15
CA CYS A 77 16.88 -14.47 -5.81
C CYS A 77 15.37 -14.47 -6.09
N PHE A 78 14.72 -13.32 -5.88
CA PHE A 78 13.31 -13.13 -6.15
C PHE A 78 13.05 -13.04 -7.65
N SER A 79 13.84 -12.24 -8.39
CA SER A 79 13.68 -12.10 -9.84
C SER A 79 14.06 -13.36 -10.62
N ALA A 80 14.99 -14.18 -10.12
CA ALA A 80 15.31 -15.49 -10.69
C ALA A 80 14.15 -16.50 -10.61
N ARG A 81 13.12 -16.22 -9.79
CA ARG A 81 11.90 -17.04 -9.69
C ARG A 81 10.76 -16.52 -10.56
N LEU A 82 10.93 -15.35 -11.18
CA LEU A 82 9.96 -14.72 -12.05
C LEU A 82 10.33 -14.96 -13.51
N SER A 83 9.31 -15.11 -14.37
CA SER A 83 9.49 -15.44 -15.79
C SER A 83 9.78 -14.19 -16.62
N SER A 84 9.31 -13.03 -16.16
CA SER A 84 9.44 -11.74 -16.85
C SER A 84 10.86 -11.17 -16.74
N PRO A 85 11.52 -10.83 -17.88
CA PRO A 85 12.80 -10.13 -17.86
C PRO A 85 12.71 -8.71 -17.28
N GLU A 86 11.51 -8.10 -17.26
CA GLU A 86 11.24 -6.77 -16.69
C GLU A 86 11.19 -6.77 -15.16
N ALA A 87 10.95 -7.92 -14.52
CA ALA A 87 10.76 -8.04 -13.08
C ALA A 87 11.92 -7.47 -12.25
N THR A 88 13.17 -7.65 -12.70
CA THR A 88 14.35 -7.08 -12.04
C THR A 88 14.35 -5.55 -12.10
N SER A 89 13.98 -4.96 -13.26
CA SER A 89 13.92 -3.50 -13.41
C SER A 89 12.83 -2.90 -12.54
N ILE A 90 11.64 -3.52 -12.54
CA ILE A 90 10.50 -3.11 -11.70
C ILE A 90 10.89 -3.11 -10.23
N PHE A 91 11.56 -4.19 -9.77
CA PHE A 91 12.04 -4.28 -8.40
C PHE A 91 13.02 -3.16 -8.05
N LEU A 92 14.03 -2.94 -8.90
CA LEU A 92 15.04 -1.92 -8.65
C LEU A 92 14.44 -0.51 -8.63
N ASP A 93 13.53 -0.19 -9.56
CA ASP A 93 12.85 1.10 -9.62
C ASP A 93 12.09 1.40 -8.32
N GLU A 94 11.30 0.43 -7.84
CA GLU A 94 10.48 0.66 -6.66
C GLU A 94 11.28 0.65 -5.36
N VAL A 95 12.37 -0.13 -5.27
CA VAL A 95 13.31 -0.02 -4.14
C VAL A 95 13.98 1.35 -4.09
N VAL A 96 14.34 1.92 -5.25
CA VAL A 96 14.89 3.30 -5.30
C VAL A 96 13.85 4.32 -4.80
N ASN A 97 12.60 4.21 -5.25
CA ASN A 97 11.53 5.09 -4.80
C ASN A 97 11.29 4.97 -3.28
N LEU A 98 11.28 3.75 -2.76
CA LEU A 98 11.16 3.46 -1.33
C LEU A 98 12.25 4.15 -0.50
N HIS A 99 13.50 4.09 -0.95
CA HIS A 99 14.62 4.79 -0.30
C HIS A 99 14.51 6.31 -0.42
N ARG A 100 14.02 6.85 -1.54
CA ARG A 100 13.76 8.30 -1.67
C ARG A 100 12.69 8.76 -0.68
N GLY A 101 11.60 8.02 -0.56
CA GLY A 101 10.54 8.31 0.41
C GLY A 101 11.06 8.27 1.85
N GLN A 102 11.76 7.20 2.22
CA GLN A 102 12.39 7.09 3.55
C GLN A 102 13.43 8.20 3.79
N GLY A 103 14.22 8.55 2.79
CA GLY A 103 15.21 9.62 2.87
C GLY A 103 14.58 10.98 3.16
N LEU A 104 13.43 11.30 2.55
CA LEU A 104 12.68 12.53 2.83
C LEU A 104 12.14 12.57 4.28
N ASP A 105 11.56 11.47 4.74
CA ASP A 105 11.05 11.32 6.12
C ASP A 105 12.15 11.57 7.17
N LEU A 106 13.32 10.92 6.98
CA LEU A 106 14.50 11.11 7.82
C LEU A 106 15.08 12.53 7.70
N TYR A 107 15.15 13.06 6.48
CA TYR A 107 15.65 14.42 6.23
C TYR A 107 14.84 15.45 6.99
N TRP A 108 13.50 15.42 6.91
CA TRP A 108 12.63 16.35 7.63
C TRP A 108 12.80 16.25 9.13
N ARG A 109 12.83 15.02 9.67
CA ARG A 109 13.06 14.74 11.07
C ARG A 109 14.40 15.31 11.56
N ASP A 110 15.49 15.02 10.85
CA ASP A 110 16.85 15.36 11.31
C ASP A 110 17.20 16.84 11.04
N SER A 111 16.63 17.45 10.01
CA SER A 111 16.75 18.89 9.75
C SER A 111 15.72 19.75 10.51
N SER A 112 14.76 19.13 11.21
CA SER A 112 13.64 19.79 11.89
C SER A 112 12.80 20.68 10.95
N ILE A 113 12.72 20.32 9.66
CA ILE A 113 11.93 21.02 8.65
C ILE A 113 10.58 20.32 8.54
N CYS A 114 9.50 21.01 8.91
CA CYS A 114 8.15 20.49 8.71
C CYS A 114 7.77 20.56 7.22
N PRO A 115 7.41 19.45 6.57
CA PRO A 115 6.93 19.46 5.19
C PRO A 115 5.52 20.06 5.07
N SER A 116 5.11 20.38 3.84
CA SER A 116 3.70 20.59 3.51
C SER A 116 2.91 19.27 3.50
N GLN A 117 1.58 19.33 3.53
CA GLN A 117 0.76 18.12 3.43
C GLN A 117 0.97 17.41 2.09
N GLU A 118 1.11 18.17 1.01
CA GLU A 118 1.34 17.66 -0.34
C GLU A 118 2.70 16.99 -0.46
N GLN A 119 3.75 17.60 0.11
CA GLN A 119 5.09 17.01 0.16
C GLN A 119 5.07 15.69 0.94
N TYR A 120 4.38 15.65 2.07
CA TYR A 120 4.21 14.42 2.84
C TYR A 120 3.52 13.32 2.02
N LEU A 121 2.38 13.63 1.37
CA LEU A 121 1.66 12.64 0.57
C LEU A 121 2.50 12.11 -0.59
N GLU A 122 3.32 12.96 -1.22
CA GLU A 122 4.26 12.55 -2.26
C GLU A 122 5.39 11.66 -1.71
N MET A 123 5.90 11.96 -0.51
CA MET A 123 6.83 11.07 0.18
C MET A 123 6.21 9.69 0.44
N VAL A 124 4.95 9.65 0.89
CA VAL A 124 4.23 8.40 1.15
C VAL A 124 4.04 7.57 -0.12
N LYS A 125 3.72 8.20 -1.26
CA LYS A 125 3.68 7.50 -2.56
C LYS A 125 5.01 6.79 -2.83
N ASN A 126 6.12 7.44 -2.57
CA ASN A 126 7.44 6.86 -2.81
C ASN A 126 7.77 5.75 -1.81
N LYS A 127 7.45 5.95 -0.53
CA LYS A 127 7.68 4.99 0.56
C LYS A 127 6.69 3.82 0.50
N THR A 128 5.50 3.99 1.07
CA THR A 128 4.50 2.92 1.20
C THR A 128 3.85 2.57 -0.14
N GLY A 129 3.63 3.57 -1.00
CA GLY A 129 3.11 3.34 -2.36
C GLY A 129 4.07 2.57 -3.26
N GLY A 130 5.39 2.65 -3.03
CA GLY A 130 6.39 1.87 -3.77
C GLY A 130 6.21 0.37 -3.62
N LEU A 131 5.83 -0.10 -2.44
CA LEU A 131 5.56 -1.52 -2.21
C LEU A 131 4.32 -2.01 -2.94
N PHE A 132 3.23 -1.22 -2.93
CA PHE A 132 2.02 -1.58 -3.67
C PHE A 132 2.24 -1.53 -5.19
N ARG A 133 2.97 -0.54 -5.70
CA ARG A 133 3.34 -0.47 -7.12
C ARG A 133 4.27 -1.60 -7.53
N LEU A 134 5.20 -2.00 -6.66
CA LEU A 134 6.07 -3.15 -6.90
C LEU A 134 5.23 -4.40 -7.11
N LEU A 135 4.34 -4.70 -6.16
CA LEU A 135 3.43 -5.83 -6.24
C LEU A 135 2.59 -5.78 -7.53
N SER A 136 1.95 -4.65 -7.81
CA SER A 136 1.08 -4.53 -8.98
C SER A 136 1.84 -4.67 -10.30
N ARG A 137 2.99 -3.99 -10.45
CA ARG A 137 3.80 -4.05 -11.68
C ARG A 137 4.37 -5.45 -11.91
N LEU A 138 4.77 -6.16 -10.87
CA LEU A 138 5.21 -7.55 -10.99
C LEU A 138 4.07 -8.49 -11.40
N MET A 139 2.89 -8.32 -10.81
CA MET A 139 1.70 -9.10 -11.20
C MET A 139 1.32 -8.86 -12.66
N LEU A 140 1.37 -7.60 -13.12
CA LEU A 140 1.11 -7.25 -14.51
C LEU A 140 2.17 -7.81 -15.47
N ALA A 141 3.45 -7.81 -15.07
CA ALA A 141 4.54 -8.34 -15.88
C ALA A 141 4.49 -9.87 -16.06
N GLU A 142 3.93 -10.60 -15.08
CA GLU A 142 3.71 -12.05 -15.18
C GLU A 142 2.35 -12.41 -15.82
N ALA A 143 1.42 -11.45 -15.93
CA ALA A 143 0.14 -11.67 -16.59
C ALA A 143 0.33 -11.73 -18.11
N SER A 144 -0.22 -12.76 -18.76
CA SER A 144 -0.12 -12.99 -20.21
C SER A 144 -0.96 -12.02 -21.09
N VAL A 145 -1.37 -10.87 -20.56
CA VAL A 145 -2.32 -9.94 -21.22
C VAL A 145 -1.62 -8.70 -21.73
N SER A 146 -1.73 -8.47 -23.04
CA SER A 146 -1.23 -7.26 -23.73
C SER A 146 -2.28 -6.13 -23.84
N SER A 147 -3.35 -6.17 -23.06
CA SER A 147 -4.49 -5.26 -23.21
C SER A 147 -5.12 -4.83 -21.89
N ALA A 148 -4.66 -3.68 -21.37
CA ALA A 148 -5.49 -2.54 -20.95
C ALA A 148 -4.59 -1.53 -20.19
N ILE A 149 -3.88 -0.67 -20.94
CA ILE A 149 -3.04 0.40 -20.38
C ILE A 149 -3.85 1.26 -19.36
N ASP A 150 -5.15 1.44 -19.61
CA ASP A 150 -6.05 2.21 -18.75
C ASP A 150 -6.36 1.51 -17.41
N ALA A 151 -6.43 0.17 -17.40
CA ALA A 151 -6.62 -0.60 -16.16
C ALA A 151 -5.35 -0.59 -15.30
N GLU A 152 -4.16 -0.62 -15.91
CA GLU A 152 -2.88 -0.49 -15.21
C GLU A 152 -2.74 0.88 -14.51
N ASP A 153 -2.99 1.99 -15.22
CA ASP A 153 -2.91 3.34 -14.62
C ASP A 153 -3.92 3.49 -13.48
N THR A 154 -5.14 3.01 -13.66
CA THR A 154 -6.20 3.07 -12.64
C THR A 154 -5.81 2.24 -11.41
N LEU A 155 -5.24 1.04 -11.60
CA LEU A 155 -4.77 0.17 -10.51
C LEU A 155 -3.60 0.81 -9.75
N ILE A 156 -2.63 1.39 -10.45
CA ILE A 156 -1.51 2.10 -9.84
C ILE A 156 -2.01 3.32 -9.03
N ARG A 157 -2.96 4.10 -9.56
CA ARG A 157 -3.58 5.21 -8.84
C ARG A 157 -4.32 4.72 -7.59
N PHE A 158 -5.11 3.65 -7.71
CA PHE A 158 -5.81 3.05 -6.58
C PHE A 158 -4.85 2.67 -5.46
N PHE A 159 -3.75 2.00 -5.80
CA PHE A 159 -2.73 1.61 -4.83
C PHE A 159 -1.99 2.81 -4.22
N ASN A 160 -1.68 3.83 -5.01
CA ASN A 160 -1.06 5.06 -4.50
C ASN A 160 -1.97 5.74 -3.47
N ILE A 161 -3.27 5.91 -3.77
CA ILE A 161 -4.22 6.51 -2.83
C ILE A 161 -4.41 5.64 -1.59
N THR A 162 -4.55 4.33 -1.77
CA THR A 162 -4.69 3.39 -0.65
C THR A 162 -3.45 3.40 0.26
N SER A 163 -2.26 3.54 -0.31
CA SER A 163 -1.01 3.68 0.47
C SER A 163 -0.98 4.96 1.31
N MET A 164 -1.55 6.06 0.79
CA MET A 164 -1.71 7.30 1.56
C MET A 164 -2.69 7.12 2.72
N VAL A 165 -3.85 6.49 2.47
CA VAL A 165 -4.83 6.19 3.52
C VAL A 165 -4.15 5.36 4.62
N PHE A 166 -3.43 4.30 4.24
CA PHE A 166 -2.75 3.43 5.19
C PHE A 166 -1.76 4.19 6.06
N GLN A 167 -0.86 4.99 5.46
CA GLN A 167 0.17 5.69 6.21
C GLN A 167 -0.41 6.83 7.08
N VAL A 168 -1.36 7.61 6.54
CA VAL A 168 -2.02 8.69 7.31
C VAL A 168 -2.78 8.09 8.49
N LEU A 169 -3.40 6.92 8.32
CA LEU A 169 -4.10 6.22 9.39
C LEU A 169 -3.14 5.64 10.45
N ASP A 170 -2.00 5.08 10.04
CA ASP A 170 -0.95 4.62 10.97
C ASP A 170 -0.45 5.77 11.85
N ASP A 171 -0.13 6.91 11.23
CA ASP A 171 0.29 8.14 11.90
C ASP A 171 -0.79 8.69 12.85
N TYR A 172 -2.06 8.67 12.43
CA TYR A 172 -3.18 9.09 13.27
C TYR A 172 -3.33 8.19 14.50
N LYS A 173 -3.38 6.86 14.28
CA LYS A 173 -3.55 5.86 15.35
C LYS A 173 -2.37 5.86 16.33
N ASN A 174 -1.14 6.12 15.85
CA ASN A 174 0.04 6.23 16.70
C ASN A 174 -0.16 7.26 17.84
N LEU A 175 -0.86 8.36 17.57
CA LEU A 175 -1.05 9.45 18.54
C LEU A 175 -2.35 9.36 19.35
N CYS A 176 -3.40 8.70 18.86
CA CYS A 176 -4.72 8.76 19.50
C CYS A 176 -5.33 7.41 19.92
N SER A 177 -4.73 6.27 19.55
CA SER A 177 -5.32 4.95 19.82
C SER A 177 -4.65 4.22 20.98
N SER A 178 -5.47 3.87 21.99
CA SER A 178 -5.05 3.08 23.14
C SER A 178 -4.71 1.62 22.79
N SER A 179 -5.41 1.02 21.82
CA SER A 179 -5.09 -0.33 21.33
C SER A 179 -3.77 -0.36 20.54
N TYR A 180 -3.45 0.70 19.80
CA TYR A 180 -2.16 0.83 19.11
C TYR A 180 -1.00 0.99 20.10
N THR A 181 -1.22 1.75 21.17
CA THR A 181 -0.26 1.94 22.28
C THR A 181 0.21 0.60 22.85
N ALA A 182 -0.69 -0.38 23.02
CA ALA A 182 -0.35 -1.69 23.57
C ALA A 182 0.60 -2.52 22.69
N THR A 183 0.66 -2.23 21.38
CA THR A 183 1.41 -3.02 20.40
C THR A 183 2.69 -2.33 19.94
N LYS A 184 2.65 -1.00 19.73
CA LYS A 184 3.79 -0.23 19.20
C LYS A 184 4.46 0.69 20.22
N GLY A 185 3.86 0.92 21.39
CA GLY A 185 4.30 1.94 22.35
C GLY A 185 3.48 3.22 22.26
N PHE A 186 3.48 4.01 23.33
CA PHE A 186 2.67 5.22 23.43
C PHE A 186 3.29 6.37 22.62
N ALA A 187 2.60 6.79 21.55
CA ALA A 187 2.97 7.93 20.71
C ALA A 187 4.45 7.92 20.29
N GLU A 188 4.91 6.78 19.77
CA GLU A 188 6.31 6.59 19.36
C GLU A 188 6.75 7.57 18.28
N ASP A 189 5.85 8.05 17.43
CA ASP A 189 6.19 9.07 16.43
C ASP A 189 6.77 10.34 17.11
N LEU A 190 6.32 10.67 18.32
CA LEU A 190 6.90 11.77 19.12
C LEU A 190 8.26 11.42 19.71
N THR A 191 8.47 10.16 20.12
CA THR A 191 9.79 9.67 20.57
C THR A 191 10.80 9.76 19.42
N GLU A 192 10.40 9.36 18.22
CA GLU A 192 11.25 9.41 17.03
C GLU A 192 11.50 10.85 16.55
N GLY A 193 10.62 11.78 16.92
CA GLY A 193 10.65 13.16 16.42
C GLY A 193 10.10 13.28 15.00
N LYS A 194 9.29 12.31 14.58
CA LYS A 194 8.72 12.21 13.24
C LYS A 194 7.67 13.31 13.02
N PHE A 195 7.72 13.94 11.85
CA PHE A 195 6.63 14.81 11.38
C PHE A 195 5.49 13.94 10.85
N SER A 196 4.73 13.32 11.76
CA SER A 196 3.56 12.52 11.39
C SER A 196 2.43 13.40 10.85
N PHE A 197 1.50 12.82 10.11
CA PHE A 197 0.48 13.61 9.41
C PHE A 197 -0.33 14.57 10.31
N PRO A 198 -0.84 14.17 11.50
CA PRO A 198 -1.54 15.09 12.40
C PRO A 198 -0.65 16.24 12.90
N VAL A 199 0.64 15.98 13.11
CA VAL A 199 1.64 17.00 13.48
C VAL A 199 1.82 18.00 12.36
N ILE A 200 1.96 17.52 11.12
CA ILE A 200 2.08 18.37 9.92
C ILE A 200 0.83 19.23 9.76
N CYS A 201 -0.36 18.65 9.88
CA CYS A 201 -1.63 19.38 9.81
C CYS A 201 -1.70 20.49 10.86
N ALA A 202 -1.31 20.22 12.11
CA ALA A 202 -1.27 21.22 13.17
C ALA A 202 -0.25 22.34 12.86
N LEU A 203 0.98 22.00 12.48
CA LEU A 203 2.06 22.97 12.28
C LEU A 203 1.88 23.84 11.04
N ASN A 204 1.24 23.34 9.97
CA ASN A 204 0.97 24.10 8.75
C ASN A 204 -0.28 24.97 8.85
N ALA A 205 -1.20 24.64 9.76
CA ALA A 205 -2.43 25.39 9.97
C ALA A 205 -2.22 26.86 10.29
N ASN A 206 -1.25 27.11 11.17
CA ASN A 206 -0.95 28.43 11.67
C ASN A 206 0.52 28.45 12.09
N LYS A 207 1.37 28.87 11.16
CA LYS A 207 2.84 28.87 11.34
C LYS A 207 3.28 29.73 12.53
N GLU A 208 2.49 30.75 12.87
CA GLU A 208 2.73 31.69 13.98
C GLU A 208 1.98 31.30 15.27
N HIS A 209 1.29 30.16 15.29
CA HIS A 209 0.59 29.73 16.50
C HIS A 209 1.61 29.52 17.62
N ALA A 210 1.44 30.21 18.76
CA ALA A 210 2.38 30.16 19.88
C ALA A 210 2.70 28.72 20.31
N LEU A 211 1.68 27.85 20.29
CA LEU A 211 1.80 26.43 20.64
C LEU A 211 2.60 25.57 19.63
N GLY A 212 2.80 26.03 18.39
CA GLY A 212 3.59 25.30 17.40
C GLY A 212 5.05 25.12 17.81
N SER A 213 5.59 26.06 18.58
CA SER A 213 6.94 25.97 19.16
C SER A 213 7.07 24.80 20.16
N VAL A 214 6.01 24.51 20.92
CA VAL A 214 5.96 23.39 21.89
C VAL A 214 6.09 22.07 21.15
N VAL A 215 5.26 21.87 20.12
CA VAL A 215 5.28 20.65 19.29
C VAL A 215 6.66 20.46 18.65
N ARG A 216 7.23 21.50 18.01
CA ARG A 216 8.56 21.44 17.40
C ARG A 216 9.66 21.10 18.42
N ASN A 217 9.60 21.67 19.61
CA ASN A 217 10.58 21.38 20.66
C ASN A 217 10.50 19.91 21.12
N VAL A 218 9.30 19.35 21.24
CA VAL A 218 9.12 17.95 21.61
C VAL A 218 9.67 17.02 20.53
N LEU A 219 9.39 17.28 19.25
CA LEU A 219 9.96 16.49 18.15
C LEU A 219 11.50 16.56 18.13
N LYS A 220 12.06 17.73 18.40
CA LYS A 220 13.51 17.92 18.42
C LYS A 220 14.18 17.23 19.62
N THR A 221 13.52 17.25 20.77
CA THR A 221 14.04 16.63 22.00
C THR A 221 13.81 15.13 22.08
N ARG A 222 12.94 14.56 21.21
CA ARG A 222 12.71 13.11 21.10
C ARG A 222 12.37 12.48 22.45
N THR A 223 11.41 13.10 23.13
CA THR A 223 11.10 12.75 24.52
C THR A 223 10.50 11.35 24.65
N SER A 224 10.92 10.61 25.66
CA SER A 224 10.28 9.36 26.10
C SER A 224 9.29 9.57 27.25
N ASN A 225 9.09 10.81 27.71
CA ASN A 225 8.22 11.10 28.86
C ASN A 225 6.75 11.16 28.44
N ASP A 226 5.94 10.23 28.95
CA ASP A 226 4.52 10.10 28.61
C ASP A 226 3.68 11.34 28.97
N ALA A 227 4.01 12.05 30.06
CA ALA A 227 3.29 13.27 30.41
C ALA A 227 3.56 14.39 29.39
N VAL A 228 4.78 14.49 28.87
CA VAL A 228 5.14 15.43 27.79
C VAL A 228 4.47 15.03 26.48
N LYS A 229 4.48 13.74 26.14
CA LYS A 229 3.78 13.21 24.96
C LYS A 229 2.29 13.54 25.01
N LEU A 230 1.62 13.27 26.14
CA LEU A 230 0.19 13.55 26.34
C LEU A 230 -0.13 15.05 26.22
N GLY A 231 0.68 15.92 26.82
CA GLY A 231 0.54 17.37 26.68
C GLY A 231 0.70 17.85 25.22
N THR A 232 1.61 17.21 24.48
CA THR A 232 1.85 17.49 23.05
C THR A 232 0.68 17.05 22.19
N ILE A 233 0.10 15.88 22.46
CA ILE A 233 -1.10 15.37 21.76
C ILE A 233 -2.28 16.35 21.94
N ARG A 234 -2.53 16.82 23.17
CA ARG A 234 -3.57 17.84 23.43
C ARG A 234 -3.31 19.16 22.69
N THR A 235 -2.03 19.50 22.54
CA THR A 235 -1.62 20.69 21.79
C THR A 235 -1.91 20.53 20.29
N ILE A 236 -1.58 19.37 19.71
CA ILE A 236 -1.90 19.01 18.32
C ILE A 236 -3.41 19.03 18.08
N GLU A 237 -4.19 18.51 19.04
CA GLU A 237 -5.66 18.56 19.02
C GLU A 237 -6.19 19.99 19.02
N THR A 238 -5.71 20.84 19.94
CA THR A 238 -6.10 22.26 20.04
C THR A 238 -5.79 23.03 18.76
N MET A 239 -4.72 22.67 18.05
CA MET A 239 -4.32 23.25 16.77
C MET A 239 -5.10 22.68 15.57
N GLY A 240 -6.05 21.76 15.80
CA GLY A 240 -6.88 21.14 14.77
C GLY A 240 -6.17 20.08 13.93
N GLY A 241 -5.05 19.52 14.40
CA GLY A 241 -4.28 18.52 13.66
C GLY A 241 -5.08 17.25 13.36
N PHE A 242 -5.85 16.77 14.34
CA PHE A 242 -6.66 15.56 14.20
C PHE A 242 -7.90 15.77 13.31
N ASP A 243 -8.60 16.90 13.44
CA ASP A 243 -9.76 17.21 12.59
C ASP A 243 -9.38 17.22 11.11
N ARG A 244 -8.31 17.93 10.77
CA ARG A 244 -7.80 18.00 9.39
C ARG A 244 -7.31 16.65 8.88
N THR A 245 -6.70 15.85 9.76
CA THR A 245 -6.30 14.48 9.40
C THR A 245 -7.52 13.64 9.01
N ARG A 246 -8.63 13.75 9.77
CA ARG A 246 -9.88 13.05 9.45
C ARG A 246 -10.50 13.54 8.14
N GLU A 247 -10.48 14.85 7.88
CA GLU A 247 -10.95 15.42 6.60
C GLU A 247 -10.16 14.85 5.41
N VAL A 248 -8.83 14.85 5.50
CA VAL A 248 -7.97 14.30 4.44
C VAL A 248 -8.17 12.80 4.28
N LEU A 249 -8.26 12.04 5.38
CA LEU A 249 -8.55 10.60 5.32
C LEU A 249 -9.87 10.31 4.61
N LYS A 250 -10.91 11.08 4.90
CA LYS A 250 -12.20 10.96 4.22
C LYS A 250 -12.06 11.23 2.72
N SER A 251 -11.41 12.33 2.34
CA SER A 251 -11.20 12.64 0.92
C SER A 251 -10.37 11.58 0.19
N LEU A 252 -9.34 11.02 0.82
CA LEU A 252 -8.55 9.94 0.23
C LEU A 252 -9.35 8.64 0.09
N LEU A 253 -10.18 8.30 1.08
CA LEU A 253 -11.08 7.14 1.00
C LEU A 253 -12.14 7.31 -0.10
N ASP A 254 -12.74 8.50 -0.24
CA ASP A 254 -13.70 8.80 -1.31
C ASP A 254 -13.06 8.59 -2.70
N VAL A 255 -11.82 9.05 -2.88
CA VAL A 255 -11.05 8.82 -4.12
C VAL A 255 -10.72 7.34 -4.32
N ALA A 256 -10.32 6.62 -3.26
CA ALA A 256 -10.03 5.18 -3.35
C ALA A 256 -11.26 4.38 -3.76
N HIS A 257 -12.44 4.72 -3.22
CA HIS A 257 -13.70 4.09 -3.58
C HIS A 257 -14.11 4.39 -5.03
N ALA A 258 -13.90 5.62 -5.51
CA ALA A 258 -14.17 5.96 -6.90
C ALA A 258 -13.29 5.14 -7.87
N LEU A 259 -11.97 5.11 -7.62
CA LEU A 259 -11.02 4.34 -8.44
C LEU A 259 -11.32 2.83 -8.41
N LEU A 260 -11.76 2.30 -7.27
CA LEU A 260 -12.20 0.92 -7.18
C LEU A 260 -13.46 0.65 -8.00
N GLY A 261 -14.40 1.60 -8.02
CA GLY A 261 -15.57 1.54 -8.91
C GLY A 261 -15.18 1.52 -10.39
N ASP A 262 -14.21 2.34 -10.79
CA ASP A 262 -13.71 2.37 -12.16
C ASP A 262 -13.05 1.03 -12.56
N LEU A 263 -12.25 0.44 -11.66
CA LEU A 263 -11.66 -0.90 -11.86
C LEU A 263 -12.73 -1.98 -12.03
N GLU A 264 -13.79 -1.94 -11.23
CA GLU A 264 -14.89 -2.92 -11.30
C GLU A 264 -15.69 -2.82 -12.60
N LEU A 265 -15.85 -1.61 -13.14
CA LEU A 265 -16.50 -1.38 -14.43
C LEU A 265 -15.66 -1.92 -15.58
N HIS A 266 -14.34 -1.76 -15.52
CA HIS A 266 -13.42 -2.27 -16.55
C HIS A 266 -13.38 -3.81 -16.61
N GLU A 267 -13.47 -4.49 -15.48
CA GLU A 267 -13.30 -5.95 -15.38
C GLU A 267 -14.60 -6.76 -15.55
N GLY A 268 -15.75 -6.07 -15.64
CA GLY A 268 -17.05 -6.71 -15.89
C GLY A 268 -17.58 -7.60 -14.76
N SER A 269 -16.91 -7.67 -13.59
CA SER A 269 -17.35 -8.45 -12.44
C SER A 269 -16.86 -7.87 -11.11
N GLN A 270 -17.80 -7.63 -10.18
CA GLN A 270 -17.53 -7.24 -8.80
C GLN A 270 -16.71 -8.28 -8.01
N GLN A 271 -16.66 -9.53 -8.49
CA GLN A 271 -15.98 -10.65 -7.84
C GLN A 271 -14.46 -10.49 -7.87
N CYS A 272 -13.91 -9.92 -8.95
CA CYS A 272 -12.47 -9.76 -9.17
C CYS A 272 -11.83 -8.75 -8.20
N CYS A 273 -12.60 -7.75 -7.75
CA CYS A 273 -12.13 -6.69 -6.87
C CYS A 273 -12.50 -6.90 -5.39
N HIS A 274 -13.02 -8.08 -5.00
CA HIS A 274 -13.46 -8.35 -3.63
C HIS A 274 -12.35 -8.10 -2.60
N VAL A 275 -11.11 -8.46 -2.94
CA VAL A 275 -9.93 -8.26 -2.09
C VAL A 275 -9.68 -6.79 -1.81
N PHE A 276 -9.80 -5.93 -2.83
CA PHE A 276 -9.61 -4.49 -2.72
C PHE A 276 -10.73 -3.85 -1.90
N ARG A 277 -11.98 -4.32 -2.04
CA ARG A 277 -13.07 -3.94 -1.13
C ARG A 277 -12.76 -4.30 0.32
N GLN A 278 -12.33 -5.54 0.59
CA GLN A 278 -11.96 -5.97 1.94
C GLN A 278 -10.80 -5.16 2.52
N MET A 279 -9.83 -4.80 1.67
CA MET A 279 -8.74 -3.91 2.05
C MET A 279 -9.26 -2.54 2.50
N LEU A 280 -10.10 -1.88 1.70
CA LEU A 280 -10.67 -0.58 2.08
C LEU A 280 -11.55 -0.67 3.32
N LEU A 281 -12.32 -1.75 3.50
CA LEU A 281 -13.13 -1.97 4.72
C LEU A 281 -12.26 -2.03 5.97
N LYS A 282 -11.11 -2.72 5.92
CA LYS A 282 -10.16 -2.76 7.05
C LYS A 282 -9.47 -1.42 7.33
N LEU A 283 -9.47 -0.51 6.36
CA LEU A 283 -8.93 0.85 6.48
C LEU A 283 -9.96 1.87 6.97
N HIS A 284 -11.22 1.47 7.18
CA HIS A 284 -12.21 2.38 7.76
C HIS A 284 -11.81 2.76 9.19
N VAL A 285 -11.80 4.07 9.41
CA VAL A 285 -11.33 4.73 10.64
C VAL A 285 -12.50 5.10 11.54
N PHE A 286 -13.72 5.03 11.02
CA PHE A 286 -14.91 5.63 11.59
C PHE A 286 -15.98 4.57 11.82
N ASP A 287 -15.70 3.61 12.71
CA ASP A 287 -16.79 2.99 13.47
C ASP A 287 -16.96 3.79 14.76
N GLN A 288 -18.16 4.39 14.86
CA GLN A 288 -18.85 5.09 15.97
C GLN A 288 -18.05 5.52 17.21
#